data_AF-C9YA18-F1
#
_entry.id   AF-C9YA18-F1
#
_cell.length_a   1.000
_cell.length_b   1.000
_cell.length_c   1.000
_cell.angle_alpha   90.00
_cell.angle_beta   90.00
_cell.angle_gamma   90.00
#
_symmetry.space_group_name_H-M   'P 1'
#
loop_
_entity.id
_entity.type
_entity.pdbx_description
1 polymer ?
#
loop_
_entity_poly.entity_id
_entity_poly.type
_entity_poly.pdbx_seq_one_letter_code
_entity_poly.pdbx_strand_id
1 'polypeptide(L)'
;MRDSHDTYAVALLKAWFKEHQGLFNTYNFKSEFKATANGSALVRLESTQYMTEVCVWDHASCMDVQILEIATEISSFPHVGECTTRQEFESELSKMLVWAKSNGDVGH
;
A
#
# COMPACT_ATOMS: atom_id res chain seq x y z
N MET A 1 28.07 9.54 4.15
CA MET A 1 26.97 8.94 3.39
C MET A 1 25.74 9.03 4.28
N ARG A 2 24.67 9.72 3.85
CA ARG A 2 23.47 9.87 4.67
C ARG A 2 22.63 8.61 4.50
N ASP A 3 22.74 7.68 5.45
CA ASP A 3 21.75 6.63 5.59
C ASP A 3 20.43 7.30 5.93
N SER A 4 19.44 7.11 5.06
CA SER A 4 18.08 7.59 5.31
C SER A 4 17.59 6.90 6.57
N HIS A 5 17.12 7.69 7.54
CA HIS A 5 16.29 7.18 8.61
C HIS A 5 14.97 6.71 7.98
N ASP A 6 14.98 5.52 7.39
CA ASP A 6 13.75 4.81 7.05
C ASP A 6 13.07 4.55 8.39
N THR A 7 11.99 5.30 8.62
CA THR A 7 11.28 5.30 9.88
C THR A 7 10.40 4.04 10.02
N TYR A 8 9.81 3.80 11.19
CA TYR A 8 9.19 2.50 11.49
C TYR A 8 8.08 2.12 10.49
N ALA A 9 7.12 3.00 10.23
CA ALA A 9 6.00 2.72 9.31
C ALA A 9 6.48 2.62 7.84
N VAL A 10 7.41 3.48 7.44
CA VAL A 10 7.99 3.47 6.09
C VAL A 10 8.78 2.18 5.84
N ALA A 11 9.59 1.75 6.81
CA ALA A 11 10.37 0.51 6.72
C ALA A 11 9.45 -0.72 6.62
N LEU A 12 8.36 -0.76 7.39
CA LEU A 12 7.38 -1.84 7.32
C LEU A 12 6.67 -1.87 5.96
N LEU A 13 6.18 -0.73 5.47
CA LEU A 13 5.52 -0.68 4.16
C LEU A 13 6.47 -1.10 3.02
N LYS A 14 7.73 -0.66 3.09
CA LYS A 14 8.78 -1.02 2.11
C LYS A 14 9.09 -2.51 2.14
N ALA A 15 9.19 -3.10 3.33
CA ALA A 15 9.42 -4.54 3.49
C ALA A 15 8.25 -5.34 2.92
N TRP A 16 7.03 -4.97 3.29
CA TRP A 16 5.80 -5.59 2.79
C TRP A 16 5.71 -5.52 1.26
N PHE A 17 5.98 -4.35 0.67
CA PHE A 17 5.95 -4.18 -0.79
C PHE A 17 6.94 -5.11 -1.50
N LYS A 18 8.16 -5.24 -0.96
CA LYS A 18 9.20 -6.11 -1.53
C LYS A 18 8.82 -7.59 -1.44
N GLU A 19 8.29 -8.02 -0.31
CA GLU A 19 7.87 -9.41 -0.08
C GLU A 19 6.78 -9.85 -1.07
N HIS A 20 5.87 -8.93 -1.43
CA HIS A 20 4.69 -9.24 -2.23
C HIS A 20 4.81 -8.88 -3.72
N GLN A 21 6.01 -8.50 -4.20
CA GLN A 21 6.26 -8.19 -5.61
C GLN A 21 5.80 -9.30 -6.56
N GLY A 22 6.11 -10.56 -6.23
CA GLY A 22 5.71 -11.72 -7.05
C GLY A 22 4.19 -11.87 -7.17
N LEU A 23 3.46 -11.57 -6.09
CA LEU A 23 2.01 -11.56 -6.08
C LEU A 23 1.47 -10.45 -7.00
N PHE A 24 1.94 -9.21 -6.86
CA PHE A 24 1.46 -8.10 -7.68
C PHE A 24 1.67 -8.37 -9.19
N ASN A 25 2.81 -8.97 -9.54
CA ASN A 25 3.08 -9.41 -10.91
C ASN A 25 2.14 -10.54 -11.37
N THR A 26 1.82 -11.49 -10.49
CA THR A 26 0.92 -12.62 -10.81
C THR A 26 -0.49 -12.15 -11.13
N TYR A 27 -0.94 -11.08 -10.45
CA TYR A 27 -2.25 -10.47 -10.62
C TYR A 27 -2.25 -9.25 -11.56
N ASN A 28 -1.18 -9.10 -12.36
CA ASN A 28 -1.02 -8.04 -13.35
C ASN A 28 -1.21 -6.60 -12.84
N PHE A 29 -0.90 -6.34 -11.57
CA PHE A 29 -0.83 -4.98 -11.07
C PHE A 29 0.46 -4.31 -11.52
N LYS A 30 0.37 -3.10 -12.06
CA LYS A 30 1.50 -2.17 -12.03
C LYS A 30 1.69 -1.73 -10.59
N SER A 31 2.86 -2.00 -10.03
CA SER A 31 3.16 -1.69 -8.63
C SER A 31 4.31 -0.69 -8.53
N GLU A 32 4.15 0.33 -7.69
CA GLU A 32 5.14 1.37 -7.46
C GLU A 32 5.29 1.65 -5.96
N PHE A 33 6.53 1.84 -5.51
CA PHE A 33 6.83 2.34 -4.17
C PHE A 33 7.54 3.68 -4.26
N LYS A 34 7.05 4.67 -3.52
CA LYS A 34 7.66 5.99 -3.37
C LYS A 34 7.87 6.28 -1.88
N ALA A 35 9.04 6.73 -1.51
CA ALA A 35 9.31 7.27 -0.17
C ALA A 35 9.77 8.72 -0.29
N THR A 36 9.36 9.56 0.66
CA THR A 36 9.80 10.95 0.76
C THR A 36 10.83 11.09 1.88
N ALA A 37 11.68 12.11 1.79
CA ALA A 37 12.64 12.43 2.85
C ALA A 37 11.97 12.89 4.16
N ASN A 38 10.66 13.18 4.14
CA ASN A 38 9.90 13.72 5.26
C ASN A 38 9.22 12.63 6.12
N GLY A 39 9.63 11.36 5.98
CA GLY A 39 9.06 10.26 6.77
C GLY A 39 7.67 9.85 6.29
N SER A 40 7.42 9.85 4.98
CA SER A 40 6.22 9.25 4.41
C SER A 40 6.56 8.31 3.27
N ALA A 41 5.70 7.33 3.03
CA ALA A 41 5.81 6.45 1.89
C ALA A 41 4.44 6.11 1.32
N LEU A 42 4.45 5.72 0.06
CA LEU A 42 3.30 5.34 -0.74
C LEU A 42 3.62 4.04 -1.47
N VAL A 43 2.72 3.08 -1.39
CA VAL A 43 2.60 2.00 -2.37
C VAL A 43 1.41 2.29 -3.25
N ARG A 44 1.59 2.28 -4.57
CA ARG A 44 0.52 2.32 -5.55
C ARG A 44 0.44 0.99 -6.28
N LEU A 45 -0.77 0.42 -6.38
CA LEU A 45 -1.11 -0.74 -7.19
C LEU A 45 -2.17 -0.32 -8.20
N GLU A 46 -1.96 -0.58 -9.49
CA GLU A 46 -2.88 -0.20 -10.57
C GLU A 46 -3.15 -1.42 -11.45
N SER A 47 -4.43 -1.81 -11.56
CA SER A 47 -4.94 -2.77 -12.55
C SER A 47 -5.71 -2.05 -13.64
N THR A 48 -6.37 -2.79 -14.53
CA THR A 48 -7.27 -2.19 -15.53
C THR A 48 -8.51 -1.54 -14.93
N GLN A 49 -8.96 -2.02 -13.76
CA GLN A 49 -10.22 -1.61 -13.13
C GLN A 49 -10.00 -0.70 -11.92
N TYR A 50 -8.89 -0.88 -11.19
CA TYR A 50 -8.67 -0.21 -9.92
C TYR A 50 -7.30 0.44 -9.82
N MET A 51 -7.24 1.61 -9.21
CA MET A 51 -6.01 2.18 -8.67
C MET A 51 -6.11 2.16 -7.15
N THR A 52 -5.06 1.76 -6.48
CA THR A 52 -5.04 1.59 -5.03
C THR A 52 -3.77 2.14 -4.44
N GLU A 53 -3.91 2.91 -3.37
CA GLU A 53 -2.83 3.64 -2.74
C GLU A 53 -2.80 3.36 -1.24
N VAL A 54 -1.64 2.94 -0.74
CA VAL A 54 -1.37 2.79 0.69
C VAL A 54 -0.33 3.83 1.06
N CYS A 55 -0.78 4.89 1.72
CA CYS A 55 0.05 5.98 2.21
C CYS A 55 0.35 5.76 3.69
N VAL A 56 1.59 5.99 4.10
CA VAL A 56 1.98 5.99 5.52
C VAL A 56 2.70 7.27 5.87
N TRP A 57 2.43 7.78 7.08
CA TRP A 57 3.09 8.95 7.64
C TRP A 57 3.67 8.61 9.00
N ASP A 58 4.97 8.82 9.14
CA ASP A 58 5.71 8.36 10.31
C ASP A 58 5.42 9.13 11.58
N HIS A 59 5.23 10.45 11.47
CA HIS A 59 5.02 11.33 12.62
C HIS A 59 3.80 10.95 13.47
N ALA A 60 2.88 10.16 12.94
CA ALA A 60 1.68 9.69 13.63
C ALA A 60 1.46 8.16 13.51
N SER A 61 2.40 7.41 12.90
CA SER A 61 2.15 6.00 12.52
C SER A 61 0.80 5.82 11.80
N CYS A 62 0.43 6.81 10.99
CA CYS A 62 -0.81 6.81 10.23
C CYS A 62 -0.64 5.98 8.97
N MET A 63 -1.72 5.30 8.61
CA MET A 63 -1.87 4.69 7.30
C MET A 63 -3.21 5.13 6.71
N ASP A 64 -3.21 5.52 5.45
CA ASP A 64 -4.42 5.74 4.69
C ASP A 64 -4.40 4.82 3.49
N VAL A 65 -5.51 4.14 3.27
CA VAL A 65 -5.72 3.26 2.15
C VAL A 65 -6.83 3.86 1.31
N GLN A 66 -6.54 4.12 0.04
CA GLN A 66 -7.50 4.58 -0.93
C GLN A 66 -7.62 3.56 -2.06
N ILE A 67 -8.84 3.28 -2.48
CA ILE A 67 -9.14 2.47 -3.66
C ILE A 67 -10.04 3.30 -4.57
N LEU A 68 -9.61 3.52 -5.81
CA LEU A 68 -10.33 4.19 -6.88
C LEU A 68 -10.75 3.17 -7.92
N GLU A 69 -12.04 3.06 -8.21
CA GLU A 69 -12.52 2.38 -9.41
C GLU A 69 -12.38 3.32 -10.60
N ILE A 70 -11.56 2.94 -11.59
CA ILE A 70 -11.11 3.83 -12.66
C ILE A 70 -12.28 4.24 -13.57
N ALA A 71 -13.18 3.31 -13.89
CA ALA A 71 -14.27 3.56 -14.84
C ALA A 71 -15.35 4.49 -14.28
N THR A 72 -15.62 4.43 -12.99
CA THR A 72 -16.68 5.19 -12.31
C THR A 72 -16.16 6.42 -11.58
N GLU A 73 -14.83 6.50 -11.39
CA GLU A 73 -14.13 7.48 -10.56
C GLU A 73 -14.57 7.48 -9.08
N ILE A 74 -15.22 6.39 -8.63
CA ILE A 74 -15.65 6.25 -7.25
C ILE A 74 -14.45 5.86 -6.39
N SER A 75 -14.22 6.66 -5.34
CA SER A 75 -13.20 6.38 -4.33
C SER A 75 -13.81 5.76 -3.07
N SER A 76 -13.08 4.80 -2.50
CA SER A 76 -13.34 4.23 -1.19
C SER A 76 -12.09 4.31 -0.33
N PHE A 77 -12.29 4.45 0.97
CA PHE A 77 -11.23 4.63 1.95
C PHE A 77 -11.38 3.58 3.05
N PRO A 78 -10.99 2.32 2.79
CA PRO A 78 -11.20 1.22 3.73
C PRO A 78 -10.49 1.43 5.08
N HIS A 79 -9.43 2.24 5.10
CA HIS A 79 -8.75 2.63 6.33
C HIS A 79 -8.17 4.04 6.19
N VAL A 80 -8.35 4.87 7.23
CA VAL A 80 -7.75 6.20 7.36
C VAL A 80 -7.39 6.40 8.81
N GLY A 81 -6.16 6.84 9.07
CA GLY A 81 -5.69 7.22 10.40
C GLY A 81 -4.68 6.26 11.03
N GLU A 82 -4.56 6.35 12.35
CA GLU A 82 -3.47 5.75 13.11
C GLU A 82 -3.56 4.21 13.17
N CYS A 83 -2.41 3.56 12.98
CA CYS A 83 -2.21 2.19 13.42
C CYS A 83 -1.41 2.25 14.73
N THR A 84 -2.12 2.15 15.86
CA THR A 84 -1.53 2.33 17.20
C THR A 84 -0.57 1.21 17.59
N THR A 85 -0.69 0.06 16.91
CA THR A 85 0.20 -1.08 17.10
C THR A 85 0.72 -1.63 15.78
N ARG A 86 1.86 -2.32 15.84
CA ARG A 86 2.39 -3.12 14.73
C ARG A 86 1.36 -4.09 14.17
N GLN A 87 0.62 -4.75 15.06
CA GLN A 87 -0.34 -5.78 14.69
C GLN A 87 -1.51 -5.20 13.89
N GLU A 88 -1.99 -4.01 14.25
CA GLU A 88 -3.00 -3.28 13.47
C GLU A 88 -2.46 -2.97 12.07
N PHE A 89 -1.24 -2.43 11.98
CA PHE A 89 -0.61 -2.12 10.70
C PHE A 89 -0.49 -3.34 9.79
N GLU A 90 0.05 -4.45 10.31
CA GLU A 90 0.17 -5.71 9.57
C GLU A 90 -1.21 -6.31 9.21
N SER A 91 -2.22 -6.13 10.07
CA SER A 91 -3.59 -6.58 9.80
C SER A 91 -4.20 -5.82 8.63
N GLU A 92 -4.08 -4.49 8.59
CA GLU A 92 -4.61 -3.70 7.48
C GLU A 92 -3.88 -4.00 6.16
N LEU A 93 -2.55 -4.18 6.20
CA LEU A 93 -1.79 -4.64 5.03
C LEU A 93 -2.24 -6.02 4.54
N SER A 94 -2.61 -6.91 5.47
CA SER A 94 -3.13 -8.24 5.12
C SER A 94 -4.51 -8.16 4.45
N LYS A 95 -5.39 -7.27 4.92
CA LYS A 95 -6.68 -7.00 4.25
C LYS A 95 -6.46 -6.49 2.83
N MET A 96 -5.44 -5.65 2.64
CA MET A 96 -5.05 -5.15 1.32
C MET A 96 -4.56 -6.25 0.39
N LEU A 97 -3.81 -7.23 0.89
CA LEU A 97 -3.42 -8.39 0.10
C LEU A 97 -4.62 -9.25 -0.31
N VAL A 98 -5.60 -9.45 0.59
CA VAL A 98 -6.83 -10.17 0.27
C VAL A 98 -7.60 -9.43 -0.81
N TRP A 99 -7.77 -8.12 -0.66
CA TRP A 99 -8.43 -7.28 -1.66
C TRP A 99 -7.74 -7.36 -3.02
N ALA A 100 -6.40 -7.25 -3.07
CA ALA A 100 -5.64 -7.30 -4.31
C ALA A 100 -5.77 -8.67 -5.01
N LYS A 101 -5.79 -9.78 -4.26
CA LYS A 101 -6.03 -11.12 -4.83
C LYS A 101 -7.43 -11.26 -5.44
N SER A 102 -8.42 -10.59 -4.88
CA SER A 102 -9.81 -10.67 -5.35
C SER A 102 -10.11 -9.75 -6.54
N ASN A 103 -9.35 -8.67 -6.72
CA ASN A 103 -9.61 -7.63 -7.72
C ASN A 103 -8.46 -7.42 -8.71
N GLY A 104 -7.43 -8.27 -8.62
CA GLY A 104 -6.35 -8.32 -9.58
C GLY A 104 -6.76 -9.10 -10.83
N ASP A 105 -6.18 -8.70 -11.96
CA ASP A 105 -6.46 -9.34 -13.24
C ASP A 105 -5.66 -10.65 -13.31
N VAL A 106 -6.30 -11.77 -12.97
CA VAL A 106 -5.70 -13.10 -13.19
C VAL A 106 -5.67 -13.34 -14.69
N GLY A 107 -4.49 -13.35 -15.29
CA GLY A 107 -4.34 -13.70 -16.71
C GLY A 107 -5.01 -15.05 -16.97
N HIS A 108 -6.10 -15.05 -17.74
CA HIS A 108 -6.71 -16.24 -18.33
C HIS A 108 -6.19 -16.42 -19.74
#